data_AF-A0AAJ2GJE2-F1
#
_entry.id   AF-A0AAJ2GJE2-F1
#
_cell.length_a   1.000
_cell.length_b   1.000
_cell.length_c   1.000
_cell.angle_alpha   90.00
_cell.angle_beta   90.00
_cell.angle_gamma   90.00
#
_symmetry.space_group_name_H-M   'P 1'
#
loop_
_entity.id
_entity.type
_entity.pdbx_description
1 polymer ?
#
loop_
_entity_poly.entity_id
_entity_poly.type
_entity_poly.pdbx_seq_one_letter_code
_entity_poly.pdbx_strand_id
1 'polypeptide(L)' 'MSGLRSSLTPHAGSTGEPNAVAARKAARDAFHASDIVLIRLAWLNAADRRDLIRIAERVHGRRRSG' A
#
# COMPACT_ATOMS: atom_id res chain seq x y z
N MET A 1 -17.97 -14.60 33.19
CA MET A 1 -18.36 -14.04 31.89
C MET A 1 -17.15 -13.33 31.29
N SER A 2 -16.36 -14.01 30.47
CA SER A 2 -15.16 -13.41 29.84
C SER A 2 -15.61 -12.47 28.72
N GLY A 3 -15.43 -11.17 28.93
CA GLY A 3 -15.71 -10.16 27.93
C GLY A 3 -14.78 -10.32 26.73
N LEU A 4 -15.33 -10.73 25.58
CA LEU A 4 -14.64 -10.63 24.30
C LEU A 4 -14.35 -9.14 24.03
N ARG A 5 -13.12 -8.71 24.30
CA ARG A 5 -12.60 -7.46 23.77
C ARG A 5 -12.44 -7.67 22.27
N SER A 6 -13.32 -7.06 21.47
CA SER A 6 -13.27 -7.13 20.01
C SER A 6 -11.87 -6.74 19.52
N SER A 7 -11.17 -7.67 18.86
CA SER A 7 -9.84 -7.43 18.26
C SER A 7 -9.87 -6.41 17.12
N LEU A 8 -11.06 -5.98 16.71
CA LEU A 8 -11.28 -5.01 15.64
C LEU A 8 -11.37 -3.57 16.14
N THR A 9 -11.30 -3.34 17.46
CA THR A 9 -11.29 -2.00 18.07
C THR A 9 -10.21 -1.06 17.48
N PRO A 10 -8.98 -1.52 17.15
CA PRO A 10 -7.96 -0.69 16.51
C PRO A 10 -8.30 -0.24 15.08
N HIS A 11 -9.21 -0.96 14.41
CA HIS A 11 -9.60 -0.70 13.02
C HIS A 11 -10.98 -0.03 12.92
N ALA A 12 -11.63 0.28 14.05
CA ALA A 12 -12.91 0.98 14.08
C ALA A 12 -12.84 2.37 13.43
N GLY A 13 -11.66 3.00 13.36
CA GLY A 13 -11.44 4.25 12.62
C GLY A 13 -11.39 4.08 11.09
N SER A 14 -11.37 2.86 10.56
CA SER A 14 -11.33 2.60 9.11
C SER A 14 -12.72 2.49 8.48
N THR A 15 -13.79 2.81 9.21
CA THR A 15 -15.18 2.78 8.72
C THR A 15 -15.62 4.08 8.05
N GLY A 16 -14.76 5.10 7.98
CA GLY A 16 -15.04 6.32 7.24
C GLY A 16 -14.93 6.11 5.74
N GLU A 17 -15.76 6.81 4.96
CA GLU A 17 -15.62 6.81 3.51
C GLU A 17 -14.18 7.20 3.09
N PRO A 18 -13.62 6.56 2.05
CA PRO A 18 -12.27 6.82 1.61
C PRO A 18 -12.11 8.28 1.15
N ASN A 19 -11.48 9.11 1.98
CA ASN A 19 -11.16 10.49 1.64
C ASN A 19 -9.91 10.55 0.76
N ALA A 20 -10.11 10.72 -0.55
CA ALA A 20 -9.04 10.79 -1.54
C ALA A 20 -8.05 11.95 -1.31
N VAL A 21 -8.48 13.05 -0.69
CA VAL A 21 -7.59 14.20 -0.39
C VAL A 21 -6.64 13.83 0.75
N ALA A 22 -7.17 13.27 1.84
CA ALA A 22 -6.37 12.83 2.98
C ALA A 22 -5.39 11.72 2.58
N ALA A 23 -5.83 10.77 1.75
CA ALA A 23 -4.98 9.69 1.23
C ALA A 23 -3.81 10.23 0.38
N ARG A 24 -4.07 11.23 -0.49
CA ARG A 24 -3.01 11.87 -1.28
C ARG A 24 -2.01 12.63 -0.42
N LYS A 25 -2.47 13.34 0.61
CA LYS A 25 -1.58 14.03 1.55
C LYS A 25 -0.70 13.03 2.31
N ALA A 26 -1.29 11.98 2.87
CA ALA A 26 -0.55 10.95 3.60
C ALA A 26 0.49 10.23 2.71
N ALA A 27 0.15 9.94 1.45
CA ALA A 27 1.09 9.37 0.49
C ALA A 27 2.26 10.32 0.18
N ARG A 28 1.99 11.62 0.04
CA ARG A 28 3.02 12.64 -0.16
C ARG A 28 3.95 12.78 1.05
N ASP A 29 3.38 12.82 2.25
CA ASP A 29 4.14 12.94 3.49
C ASP A 29 5.03 11.69 3.70
N ALA A 30 4.48 10.50 3.42
CA ALA A 30 5.24 9.24 3.49
C ALA A 30 6.39 9.21 2.47
N PHE A 31 6.18 9.72 1.26
CA PHE A 31 7.24 9.82 0.25
C PHE A 31 8.39 10.72 0.75
N HIS A 32 8.08 11.92 1.24
CA HIS A 32 9.11 12.83 1.74
C HIS A 32 9.83 12.34 3.01
N ALA A 33 9.22 11.44 3.78
CA ALA A 33 9.82 10.90 5.00
C ALA A 33 10.67 9.64 4.77
N SER A 34 10.40 8.87 3.72
CA SER A 34 11.01 7.55 3.52
C SER A 34 11.70 7.36 2.17
N ASP A 35 11.55 8.32 1.24
CA ASP A 35 11.92 8.20 -0.18
C ASP A 35 11.30 6.97 -0.89
N ILE A 36 10.26 6.36 -0.30
CA ILE A 36 9.56 5.18 -0.82
C ILE A 36 8.22 5.59 -1.44
N VAL A 37 7.95 5.11 -2.66
CA VAL A 37 6.66 5.25 -3.35
C VAL A 37 5.96 3.89 -3.43
N LEU A 38 4.75 3.80 -2.86
CA LEU A 38 3.87 2.64 -3.02
C LEU A 38 2.92 2.88 -4.20
N ILE A 39 3.10 2.13 -5.28
CA ILE A 39 2.23 2.18 -6.46
C ILE A 39 1.38 0.92 -6.53
N ARG A 40 0.05 1.09 -6.66
CA ARG A 40 -0.82 -0.04 -7.01
C ARG A 40 -0.61 -0.40 -8.47
N LEU A 41 -0.21 -1.63 -8.75
CA LEU A 41 0.03 -2.11 -10.12
C LEU A 41 -1.19 -1.97 -11.04
N ALA A 42 -2.42 -1.96 -10.49
CA ALA A 42 -3.65 -1.76 -11.24
C ALA A 42 -3.77 -0.35 -11.87
N TRP A 43 -3.00 0.61 -11.38
CA TRP A 43 -2.96 1.97 -11.93
C TRP A 43 -1.99 2.11 -13.12
N LEU A 44 -1.16 1.09 -13.34
CA LEU A 44 -0.18 1.10 -14.42
C LEU A 44 -0.75 0.42 -15.65
N ASN A 45 -0.41 0.96 -16.82
CA ASN A 45 -0.64 0.27 -18.08
C ASN A 45 0.28 -0.97 -18.20
N ALA A 46 0.07 -1.78 -19.22
CA ALA A 46 0.80 -3.03 -19.39
C ALA A 46 2.32 -2.84 -19.64
N ALA A 47 2.75 -1.71 -20.20
CA ALA A 47 4.17 -1.41 -20.39
C ALA A 47 4.84 -1.05 -19.07
N ASP A 48 4.31 -0.02 -18.38
CA ASP A 48 4.85 0.49 -17.12
C ASP A 48 4.86 -0.60 -16.04
N ARG A 49 3.82 -1.44 -16.01
CA ARG A 49 3.76 -2.58 -15.09
C ARG A 49 4.90 -3.56 -15.32
N ARG A 50 5.23 -3.90 -16.58
CA ARG A 50 6.31 -4.83 -16.90
C ARG A 50 7.66 -4.25 -16.52
N ASP A 51 7.88 -2.97 -16.79
CA ASP A 51 9.14 -2.30 -16.45
C ASP A 51 9.33 -2.18 -14.93
N LEU A 52 8.26 -1.82 -14.20
CA LEU A 52 8.30 -1.79 -12.74
C LEU A 52 8.61 -3.18 -12.15
N ILE A 53 7.97 -4.24 -12.66
CA ILE A 53 8.27 -5.61 -12.22
C ILE A 53 9.73 -5.97 -12.50
N ARG A 54 10.24 -5.67 -13.70
CA ARG A 54 11.64 -5.94 -14.06
C ARG A 54 12.62 -5.21 -13.14
N ILE A 55 12.36 -3.95 -12.83
CA ILE A 55 13.18 -3.15 -11.90
C ILE A 55 13.11 -3.77 -10.51
N ALA A 56 11.91 -4.09 -10.02
CA ALA A 56 11.72 -4.68 -8.70
C ALA A 56 12.43 -6.05 -8.57
N GLU A 57 12.34 -6.91 -9.59
CA GLU A 57 13.03 -8.21 -9.60
C GLU A 57 14.55 -8.06 -9.66
N ARG A 58 15.07 -7.02 -10.33
CA ARG A 58 16.50 -6.72 -10.37
C ARG A 58 17.01 -6.25 -9.01
N VAL A 59 16.26 -5.41 -8.31
CA VAL A 59 16.66 -4.80 -7.04
C VAL A 59 16.43 -5.74 -5.85
N HIS A 60 15.31 -6.47 -5.84
CA HIS A 60 14.87 -7.28 -4.70
C HIS A 60 14.94 -8.80 -4.93
N GLY A 61 15.37 -9.23 -6.12
CA GLY A 61 15.35 -10.63 -6.54
C GLY A 61 14.00 -11.08 -7.08
N ARG A 62 13.97 -12.21 -7.78
CA ARG A 62 12.71 -12.76 -8.33
C ARG A 62 11.78 -13.17 -7.20
N ARG A 63 10.48 -12.94 -7.39
CA ARG A 63 9.45 -13.50 -6.50
C ARG A 63 9.58 -15.03 -6.51
N ARG A 64 9.52 -15.66 -5.34
CA ARG A 64 9.32 -17.10 -5.26
C ARG A 64 7.89 -17.37 -5.72
N SER A 65 7.76 -18.03 -6.86
CA SER A 65 6.50 -18.64 -7.27
C SER A 65 6.18 -19.72 -6.24
N GLY A 66 5.18 -19.46 -5.39
CA GLY A 66 4.56 -20.47 -4.53
C GLY A 66 3.38 -21.08 -5.25
#